data_AF-A0A6G7VMZ5-F1
#
_entry.id   AF-A0A6G7VMZ5-F1
#
_cell.length_a   1.000
_cell.length_b   1.000
_cell.length_c   1.000
_cell.angle_alpha   90.00
_cell.angle_beta   90.00
_cell.angle_gamma   90.00
#
_symmetry.space_group_name_H-M   'P 1'
#
loop_
_entity.id
_entity.type
_entity.pdbx_description
1 polymer ?
#
loop_
_entity_poly.entity_id
_entity_poly.type
_entity_poly.pdbx_seq_one_letter_code
_entity_poly.pdbx_strand_id
1 'polypeptide(L)'
;MRKILIAILLSATAASAQVEQGILEDLQRDFGGVGGVPERGPVTSRLQAGAMLRGLDKMTGRAVDIPVMAGETVTYERLSILLDACRIPAEGETQDAYAFVEIQDAREEDPRFAGWMIASSPALNAMDHPRYDIWVTDCIDAMPENTAGSEPVEDLAPEPLDEETLPDDG
;
A
#
# COMPACT_ATOMS: atom_id res chain seq x y z
N MET A 1 12.31 -88.73 10.35
CA MET A 1 11.20 -88.85 11.31
C MET A 1 11.62 -88.25 12.64
N ARG A 2 10.91 -87.17 13.05
CA ARG A 2 10.80 -86.56 14.39
C ARG A 2 12.07 -86.05 15.08
N LYS A 3 11.86 -84.91 15.78
CA LYS A 3 12.69 -84.27 16.84
C LYS A 3 13.58 -83.14 16.30
N ILE A 4 13.65 -81.93 16.86
CA ILE A 4 13.21 -81.38 18.14
C ILE A 4 13.21 -79.83 18.00
N LEU A 5 12.25 -79.18 18.67
CA LEU A 5 12.27 -77.75 18.97
C LEU A 5 13.59 -77.33 19.62
N ILE A 6 14.26 -76.29 19.14
CA ILE A 6 15.14 -75.50 20.00
C ILE A 6 14.75 -74.03 19.84
N ALA A 7 14.12 -73.56 20.91
CA ALA A 7 13.89 -72.16 21.20
C ALA A 7 15.23 -71.43 21.25
N ILE A 8 15.39 -70.40 20.41
CA ILE A 8 16.46 -69.43 20.56
C ILE A 8 15.80 -68.16 21.09
N LEU A 9 15.71 -68.11 22.43
CA LEU A 9 15.68 -66.86 23.18
C LEU A 9 17.07 -66.25 23.04
N LEU A 10 17.24 -65.36 22.06
CA LEU A 10 18.33 -64.40 22.07
C LEU A 10 17.74 -63.07 22.54
N SER A 11 17.89 -62.82 23.83
CA SER A 11 17.71 -61.51 24.44
C SER A 11 18.68 -60.52 23.80
N ALA A 12 18.17 -59.71 22.89
CA ALA A 12 18.85 -58.52 22.42
C ALA A 12 18.47 -57.35 23.35
N THR A 13 19.30 -57.10 24.36
CA THR A 13 19.32 -55.82 25.07
C THR A 13 19.90 -54.77 24.12
N ALA A 14 19.05 -54.16 23.30
CA ALA A 14 19.40 -52.93 22.62
C ALA A 14 19.29 -51.79 23.65
N ALA A 15 20.46 -51.31 24.08
CA ALA A 15 20.62 -50.14 24.89
C ALA A 15 19.89 -48.94 24.28
N SER A 16 19.31 -48.13 25.17
CA SER A 16 18.68 -46.83 24.96
C SER A 16 19.20 -46.04 23.76
N ALA A 17 18.46 -46.09 22.65
CA ALA A 17 18.43 -45.05 21.64
C ALA A 17 16.94 -44.78 21.37
N GLN A 18 16.30 -44.02 22.25
CA GLN A 18 14.87 -43.70 22.18
C GLN A 18 14.62 -42.19 22.05
N VAL A 19 15.67 -41.35 22.09
CA VAL A 19 15.52 -39.89 22.24
C VAL A 19 15.37 -39.17 20.89
N GLU A 20 15.60 -39.84 19.76
CA GLU A 20 15.60 -39.17 18.43
C GLU A 20 14.31 -39.37 17.62
N GLN A 21 13.36 -40.20 18.07
CA GLN A 21 12.14 -40.51 17.30
C GLN A 21 10.90 -39.68 17.70
N GLY A 22 10.93 -38.96 18.82
CA GLY A 22 9.75 -38.20 19.30
C GLY A 22 9.54 -36.85 18.61
N ILE A 23 10.60 -36.20 18.13
CA ILE A 23 10.54 -34.80 17.69
C ILE A 23 9.80 -34.65 16.35
N LEU A 24 9.89 -35.64 15.46
CA LEU A 24 9.24 -35.60 14.15
C LEU A 24 7.75 -35.92 14.22
N GLU A 25 7.33 -36.85 15.09
CA GLU A 25 5.91 -37.18 15.27
C GLU A 25 5.13 -36.09 16.00
N ASP A 26 5.74 -35.38 16.96
CA ASP A 26 5.09 -34.26 17.66
C ASP A 26 4.91 -33.03 16.76
N LEU A 27 5.90 -32.70 15.92
CA LEU A 27 5.76 -31.59 14.95
C LEU A 27 4.68 -31.87 13.89
N GLN A 28 4.48 -33.12 13.48
CA GLN A 28 3.44 -33.48 12.50
C GLN A 28 2.03 -33.57 13.12
N ARG A 29 1.92 -33.73 14.44
CA ARG A 29 0.63 -33.80 15.14
C ARG A 29 0.05 -32.43 15.46
N ASP A 30 0.88 -31.41 15.60
CA ASP A 30 0.43 -30.04 15.89
C ASP A 30 -0.15 -29.35 14.64
N PHE A 31 0.36 -29.70 13.45
CA PHE A 31 -0.16 -29.24 12.15
C PHE A 31 -1.13 -30.24 11.50
N GLY A 32 -1.94 -30.93 12.31
CA GLY A 32 -2.80 -32.03 11.90
C GLY A 32 -3.42 -31.90 10.50
N GLY A 33 -3.13 -32.90 9.64
CA GLY A 33 -4.05 -33.34 8.60
C GLY A 33 -3.72 -32.93 7.17
N VAL A 34 -3.26 -33.91 6.40
CA VAL A 34 -3.35 -33.92 4.93
C VAL A 34 -4.84 -33.84 4.54
N GLY A 35 -5.31 -32.74 3.95
CA GLY A 35 -6.68 -32.76 3.39
C GLY A 35 -7.44 -31.44 3.16
N GLY A 36 -6.87 -30.27 3.36
CA GLY A 36 -7.55 -29.03 2.99
C GLY A 36 -6.57 -27.89 2.80
N VAL A 37 -6.27 -27.54 1.54
CA VAL A 37 -5.76 -26.20 1.28
C VAL A 37 -6.90 -25.26 1.68
N PRO A 38 -6.73 -24.37 2.66
CA PRO A 38 -7.79 -23.42 2.98
C PRO A 38 -8.15 -22.67 1.71
N GLU A 39 -9.43 -22.63 1.35
CA GLU A 39 -9.86 -21.79 0.24
C GLU A 39 -9.39 -20.37 0.53
N ARG A 40 -8.68 -19.75 -0.42
CA ARG A 40 -8.34 -18.33 -0.28
C ARG A 40 -9.67 -17.59 -0.12
N GLY A 41 -9.81 -16.89 1.00
CA GLY A 41 -10.93 -16.00 1.22
C GLY A 41 -11.05 -14.98 0.07
N PRO A 42 -12.21 -14.29 -0.03
CA PRO A 42 -12.42 -13.29 -1.06
C PRO A 42 -11.29 -12.26 -1.06
N VAL A 43 -10.82 -11.88 -2.25
CA VAL A 43 -9.84 -10.80 -2.40
C VAL A 43 -10.48 -9.52 -1.87
N THR A 44 -9.91 -8.96 -0.81
CA THR A 44 -10.47 -7.80 -0.09
C THR A 44 -10.00 -6.46 -0.64
N SER A 45 -9.21 -6.43 -1.71
CA SER A 45 -8.77 -5.17 -2.33
C SER A 45 -8.74 -5.25 -3.86
N ARG A 46 -9.00 -4.12 -4.51
CA ARG A 46 -8.94 -3.95 -5.95
C ARG A 46 -7.70 -3.12 -6.31
N LEU A 47 -7.00 -3.56 -7.35
CA LEU A 47 -5.95 -2.76 -7.97
C LEU A 47 -6.56 -1.63 -8.80
N GLN A 48 -5.87 -0.51 -8.84
CA GLN A 48 -6.21 0.67 -9.63
C GLN A 48 -5.12 0.93 -10.66
N ALA A 49 -5.47 1.67 -11.73
CA ALA A 49 -4.57 1.88 -12.85
C ALA A 49 -3.40 2.81 -12.50
N GLY A 50 -3.58 3.68 -11.50
CA GLY A 50 -2.56 4.61 -11.03
C GLY A 50 -2.87 5.16 -9.64
N ALA A 51 -2.08 6.15 -9.24
CA ALA A 51 -2.26 6.92 -8.01
C ALA A 51 -2.13 8.41 -8.29
N MET A 52 -2.87 9.19 -7.51
CA MET A 52 -2.57 10.60 -7.32
C MET A 52 -1.62 10.73 -6.13
N LEU A 53 -0.45 11.30 -6.38
CA LEU A 53 0.50 11.66 -5.33
C LEU A 53 0.51 13.18 -5.17
N ARG A 54 0.87 13.65 -3.98
CA ARG A 54 1.13 15.06 -3.73
C ARG A 54 2.57 15.25 -3.30
N GLY A 55 3.25 16.18 -3.97
CA GLY A 55 4.62 16.58 -3.64
C GLY A 55 4.68 17.97 -3.04
N LEU A 56 5.32 18.10 -1.88
CA LEU A 56 5.56 19.35 -1.17
C LEU A 56 7.04 19.70 -1.20
N ASP A 57 7.38 20.90 -1.66
CA ASP A 57 8.69 21.49 -1.37
C ASP A 57 8.64 22.21 -0.02
N LYS A 58 9.23 21.60 1.02
CA LYS A 58 9.26 22.10 2.40
C LYS A 58 9.98 23.44 2.56
N MET A 59 10.82 23.83 1.60
CA MET A 59 11.52 25.12 1.64
C MET A 59 10.64 26.26 1.11
N THR A 60 9.73 25.97 0.18
CA THR A 60 8.86 26.99 -0.44
C THR A 60 7.41 26.90 0.00
N GLY A 61 6.99 25.78 0.61
CA GLY A 61 5.60 25.49 0.96
C GLY A 61 4.72 25.12 -0.25
N ARG A 62 5.27 25.04 -1.47
CA ARG A 62 4.51 24.73 -2.68
C ARG A 62 4.19 23.24 -2.73
N ALA A 63 2.90 22.92 -2.81
CA ALA A 63 2.40 21.57 -3.06
C ALA A 63 1.91 21.44 -4.50
N VAL A 64 2.16 20.30 -5.13
CA VAL A 64 1.64 19.96 -6.46
C VAL A 64 1.12 18.54 -6.48
N ASP A 65 0.09 18.31 -7.28
CA ASP A 65 -0.46 16.99 -7.54
C ASP A 65 0.28 16.36 -8.74
N ILE A 66 0.59 15.07 -8.59
CA ILE A 66 1.45 14.30 -9.46
C ILE A 66 0.72 12.98 -9.76
N PRO A 67 -0.02 12.89 -10.89
CA PRO A 67 -0.63 11.64 -11.31
C PRO A 67 0.44 10.69 -11.84
N VAL A 68 0.39 9.43 -11.43
CA VAL A 68 1.33 8.38 -11.85
C VAL A 68 0.57 7.10 -12.17
N MET A 69 0.86 6.47 -13.30
CA MET A 69 0.30 5.15 -13.63
C MET A 69 1.12 4.03 -12.99
N ALA A 70 0.47 2.93 -12.65
CA ALA A 70 1.15 1.77 -12.06
C ALA A 70 2.17 1.19 -13.05
N GLY A 71 3.39 0.94 -12.57
CA GLY A 71 4.53 0.52 -13.36
C GLY A 71 5.29 1.66 -14.06
N GLU A 72 4.85 2.92 -13.93
CA GLU A 72 5.54 4.07 -14.51
C GLU A 72 6.39 4.82 -13.49
N THR A 73 7.45 5.45 -14.00
CA THR A 73 8.29 6.38 -13.25
C THR A 73 8.07 7.80 -13.75
N VAL A 74 7.77 8.72 -12.84
CA VAL A 74 7.70 10.16 -13.13
C VAL A 74 8.83 10.90 -12.41
N THR A 75 9.21 12.06 -12.93
CA THR A 75 10.20 12.92 -12.30
C THR A 75 9.51 14.13 -11.67
N TYR A 76 9.76 14.36 -10.39
CA TYR A 76 9.38 15.57 -9.68
C TYR A 76 10.63 16.25 -9.14
N GLU A 77 10.97 17.41 -9.71
CA GLU A 77 12.20 18.14 -9.40
C GLU A 77 13.45 17.25 -9.61
N ARG A 78 14.04 16.71 -8.53
CA ARG A 78 15.18 15.78 -8.58
C ARG A 78 14.81 14.35 -8.15
N LEU A 79 13.56 14.13 -7.78
CA LEU A 79 13.07 12.83 -7.36
C LEU A 79 12.57 12.05 -8.57
N SER A 80 12.98 10.79 -8.68
CA SER A 80 12.33 9.80 -9.55
C SER A 80 11.37 8.99 -8.70
N ILE A 81 10.10 8.96 -9.08
CA ILE A 81 9.01 8.34 -8.33
C ILE A 81 8.42 7.22 -9.18
N LEU A 82 8.61 5.99 -8.76
CA LEU A 82 8.01 4.79 -9.34
C LEU A 82 6.77 4.42 -8.52
N LEU A 83 5.63 4.27 -9.19
CA LEU A 83 4.45 3.67 -8.59
C LEU A 83 4.41 2.18 -8.93
N ASP A 84 4.49 1.30 -7.93
CA ASP A 84 4.39 -0.15 -8.16
C ASP A 84 2.93 -0.60 -8.22
N ALA A 85 2.13 -0.20 -7.23
CA ALA A 85 0.72 -0.57 -7.14
C ALA A 85 -0.08 0.46 -6.34
N CYS A 86 -1.34 0.67 -6.74
CA CYS A 86 -2.35 1.37 -5.95
C CYS A 86 -3.55 0.45 -5.71
N ARG A 87 -4.04 0.39 -4.47
CA ARG A 87 -5.11 -0.50 -4.02
C ARG A 87 -6.15 0.23 -3.20
N ILE A 88 -7.40 -0.14 -3.42
CA ILE A 88 -8.54 0.28 -2.61
C ILE A 88 -9.20 -0.97 -2.00
N PRO A 89 -9.63 -0.96 -0.74
CA PRO A 89 -10.43 -2.03 -0.14
C PRO A 89 -11.71 -2.39 -0.93
N ALA A 90 -12.27 -3.54 -0.62
CA ALA A 90 -13.54 -3.98 -1.16
C ALA A 90 -14.69 -3.13 -0.58
N GLU A 91 -15.80 -3.09 -1.31
CA GLU A 91 -17.02 -2.43 -0.86
C GLU A 91 -17.46 -2.99 0.52
N GLY A 92 -17.82 -2.11 1.44
CA GLY A 92 -18.25 -2.48 2.80
C GLY A 92 -17.16 -2.37 3.88
N GLU A 93 -15.92 -2.10 3.50
CA GLU A 93 -14.84 -1.68 4.41
C GLU A 93 -14.63 -0.15 4.36
N THR A 94 -13.82 0.40 5.27
CA THR A 94 -13.44 1.81 5.21
C THR A 94 -12.64 2.06 3.93
N GLN A 95 -13.18 2.88 3.04
CA GLN A 95 -12.53 3.23 1.78
C GLN A 95 -11.33 4.14 2.04
N ASP A 96 -10.15 3.68 1.63
CA ASP A 96 -8.89 4.41 1.69
C ASP A 96 -7.98 3.95 0.55
N ALA A 97 -7.02 4.80 0.16
CA ALA A 97 -6.07 4.50 -0.91
C ALA A 97 -4.73 4.07 -0.32
N TYR A 98 -4.23 2.94 -0.80
CA TYR A 98 -2.95 2.36 -0.42
C TYR A 98 -2.06 2.28 -1.64
N ALA A 99 -0.91 2.96 -1.62
CA ALA A 99 0.02 2.94 -2.74
C ALA A 99 1.41 2.47 -2.30
N PHE A 100 1.99 1.53 -3.03
CA PHE A 100 3.41 1.21 -2.90
C PHE A 100 4.19 2.10 -3.86
N VAL A 101 5.06 2.94 -3.31
CA VAL A 101 5.89 3.86 -4.09
C VAL A 101 7.35 3.66 -3.73
N GLU A 102 8.20 3.76 -4.75
CA GLU A 102 9.64 3.84 -4.62
C GLU A 102 10.09 5.22 -5.10
N ILE A 103 10.89 5.91 -4.29
CA ILE A 103 11.33 7.27 -4.52
C ILE A 103 12.85 7.32 -4.40
N GLN A 104 13.52 7.78 -5.45
CA GLN A 104 14.96 7.94 -5.49
C GLN A 104 15.32 9.41 -5.70
N ASP A 105 16.22 9.96 -4.88
CA ASP A 105 16.86 11.25 -5.16
C ASP A 105 18.06 11.01 -6.09
N ALA A 106 18.17 11.79 -7.17
CA ALA A 106 19.30 11.67 -8.11
C ALA A 106 20.70 11.92 -7.49
N ARG A 107 20.80 12.36 -6.24
CA ARG A 107 22.06 12.48 -5.47
C ARG A 107 22.43 11.24 -4.67
N GLU A 108 21.55 10.25 -4.61
CA GLU A 108 21.71 9.04 -3.81
C GLU A 108 21.74 7.80 -4.71
N GLU A 109 22.50 6.79 -4.29
CA GLU A 109 22.60 5.52 -5.03
C GLU A 109 21.40 4.62 -4.73
N ASP A 110 20.99 4.54 -3.47
CA ASP A 110 19.85 3.75 -3.01
C ASP A 110 18.54 4.57 -3.05
N PRO A 111 17.37 3.92 -3.16
CA PRO A 111 16.08 4.59 -3.00
C PRO A 111 15.98 5.26 -1.62
N ARG A 112 15.54 6.52 -1.63
CA ARG A 112 15.30 7.30 -0.41
C ARG A 112 14.09 6.77 0.36
N PHE A 113 13.11 6.24 -0.34
CA PHE A 113 11.92 5.62 0.24
C PHE A 113 11.42 4.49 -0.65
N ALA A 114 11.00 3.38 -0.05
CA ALA A 114 10.29 2.31 -0.73
C ALA A 114 9.30 1.70 0.27
N GLY A 115 8.00 1.84 0.01
CA GLY A 115 6.99 1.35 0.95
C GLY A 115 5.55 1.69 0.61
N TRP A 116 4.64 1.08 1.38
CA TRP A 116 3.22 1.37 1.33
C TRP A 116 2.91 2.67 2.06
N MET A 117 2.20 3.58 1.39
CA MET A 117 1.60 4.77 1.98
C MET A 117 0.08 4.62 2.06
N ILE A 118 -0.53 5.34 2.99
CA ILE A 118 -1.96 5.35 3.26
C ILE A 118 -2.46 6.79 3.11
N ALA A 119 -3.42 7.03 2.23
CA ALA A 119 -3.86 8.39 1.92
C ALA A 119 -4.43 9.12 3.13
N SER A 120 -5.22 8.45 3.96
CA SER A 120 -5.75 9.04 5.19
C SER A 120 -4.70 9.29 6.27
N SER A 121 -3.58 8.55 6.26
CA SER A 121 -2.57 8.58 7.32
C SER A 121 -1.13 8.47 6.80
N PRO A 122 -0.63 9.44 5.99
CA PRO A 122 0.70 9.36 5.39
C PRO A 122 1.84 9.28 6.42
N ALA A 123 1.61 9.86 7.60
CA ALA A 123 2.58 9.88 8.70
C ALA A 123 2.95 8.48 9.24
N LEU A 124 2.14 7.44 8.98
CA LEU A 124 2.43 6.07 9.42
C LEU A 124 3.61 5.42 8.69
N ASN A 125 3.89 5.87 7.47
CA ASN A 125 5.05 5.45 6.70
C ASN A 125 5.53 6.60 5.81
N ALA A 126 6.03 7.64 6.45
CA ALA A 126 6.41 8.88 5.80
C ALA A 126 7.73 8.77 5.04
N MET A 127 7.82 9.48 3.91
CA MET A 127 9.09 9.66 3.21
C MET A 127 9.92 10.74 3.91
N ASP A 128 11.16 10.41 4.30
CA ASP A 128 12.05 11.32 5.01
C ASP A 128 13.14 11.90 4.09
N HIS A 129 12.83 12.99 3.41
CA HIS A 129 13.78 13.75 2.59
C HIS A 129 13.90 15.20 3.07
N PRO A 130 15.09 15.82 3.14
CA PRO A 130 15.27 17.14 3.75
C PRO A 130 14.47 18.28 3.11
N ARG A 131 14.20 18.23 1.79
CA ARG A 131 13.52 19.31 1.07
C ARG A 131 12.12 18.96 0.58
N TYR A 132 11.87 17.70 0.28
CA TYR A 132 10.66 17.28 -0.39
C TYR A 132 9.91 16.31 0.52
N ASP A 133 8.60 16.31 0.42
CA ASP A 133 7.74 15.30 1.03
C ASP A 133 6.74 14.86 -0.04
N ILE A 134 6.56 13.55 -0.19
CA ILE A 134 5.69 12.95 -1.21
C ILE A 134 4.78 11.98 -0.48
N TRP A 135 3.48 12.08 -0.74
CA TRP A 135 2.51 11.14 -0.19
C TRP A 135 1.41 10.83 -1.20
N VAL A 136 0.77 9.67 -1.03
CA VAL A 136 -0.44 9.32 -1.79
C VAL A 136 -1.63 10.11 -1.27
N THR A 137 -2.47 10.58 -2.18
CA THR A 137 -3.75 11.23 -1.86
C THR A 137 -4.95 10.44 -2.33
N ASP A 138 -4.84 9.71 -3.44
CA ASP A 138 -5.92 8.85 -3.95
C ASP A 138 -5.36 7.80 -4.93
N CYS A 139 -6.17 6.78 -5.25
CA CYS A 139 -5.94 5.96 -6.44
C CYS A 139 -6.76 6.50 -7.62
N ILE A 140 -6.26 6.29 -8.84
CA ILE A 140 -6.94 6.73 -10.07
C ILE A 140 -7.09 5.56 -11.05
N ASP A 141 -8.21 5.54 -11.77
CA ASP A 141 -8.47 4.56 -12.84
C ASP A 141 -7.87 4.97 -14.20
N ALA A 142 -7.51 6.25 -14.36
CA ALA A 142 -6.88 6.78 -15.56
C ALA A 142 -6.11 8.09 -15.27
N MET A 143 -5.17 8.44 -16.16
CA MET A 143 -4.50 9.75 -16.16
C MET A 143 -5.55 10.88 -16.22
N PRO A 144 -5.52 11.85 -15.29
CA PRO A 144 -6.41 13.01 -15.38
C PRO A 144 -6.01 13.85 -16.60
N GLU A 145 -6.95 14.07 -17.50
CA GLU A 145 -6.81 15.07 -18.54
C GLU A 145 -6.80 16.44 -17.86
N ASN A 146 -5.71 17.17 -18.08
CA ASN A 146 -5.37 18.48 -17.54
C ASN A 146 -6.53 19.48 -17.55
N THR A 147 -7.40 19.39 -16.54
CA THR A 147 -8.27 20.47 -16.11
C THR A 147 -7.48 21.25 -15.08
N ALA A 148 -6.58 22.09 -15.59
CA ALA A 148 -6.01 23.19 -14.82
C ALA A 148 -7.16 23.90 -14.11
N GLY A 149 -6.99 24.16 -12.81
CA GLY A 149 -7.99 24.81 -11.98
C GLY A 149 -8.67 25.99 -12.68
N SER A 150 -9.89 25.75 -13.13
CA SER A 150 -10.94 26.73 -13.06
C SER A 150 -11.87 26.20 -11.97
N GLU A 151 -11.58 26.57 -10.73
CA GLU A 151 -12.68 26.80 -9.81
C GLU A 151 -13.69 27.66 -10.59
N PRO A 152 -14.98 27.30 -10.66
CA PRO A 152 -15.97 28.32 -10.91
C PRO A 152 -15.74 29.35 -9.82
N VAL A 153 -15.13 30.49 -10.17
CA VAL A 153 -15.27 31.69 -9.36
C VAL A 153 -16.76 31.94 -9.42
N GLU A 154 -17.47 31.45 -8.41
CA GLU A 154 -18.88 31.73 -8.24
C GLU A 154 -18.95 33.25 -8.16
N ASP A 155 -19.50 33.79 -9.23
CA ASP A 155 -19.65 35.20 -9.54
C ASP A 155 -20.33 35.89 -8.35
N LEU A 156 -19.53 36.43 -7.44
CA LEU A 156 -19.95 37.48 -6.52
C LEU A 156 -20.17 38.73 -7.37
N ALA A 157 -21.30 38.75 -8.08
CA ALA A 157 -21.81 39.97 -8.67
C ALA A 157 -21.91 41.01 -7.56
N PRO A 158 -21.32 42.22 -7.71
CA PRO A 158 -21.59 43.29 -6.78
C PRO A 158 -23.08 43.61 -6.83
N GLU A 159 -23.75 43.60 -5.68
CA GLU A 159 -25.13 44.08 -5.58
C GLU A 159 -25.19 45.51 -6.16
N PRO A 160 -26.13 45.82 -7.07
CA PRO A 160 -26.22 47.15 -7.63
C PRO A 160 -26.50 48.15 -6.50
N LEU A 161 -25.71 49.22 -6.47
CA LEU A 161 -26.00 50.38 -5.65
C LEU A 161 -27.35 50.95 -6.12
N ASP A 162 -28.35 50.90 -5.26
CA ASP A 162 -29.60 51.61 -5.48
C ASP A 162 -29.29 53.10 -5.60
N GLU A 163 -29.38 53.61 -6.82
CA GLU A 163 -29.28 55.02 -7.15
C GLU A 163 -30.48 55.74 -6.53
N GLU A 164 -30.24 56.44 -5.42
CA GLU A 164 -31.18 57.39 -4.83
C GLU A 164 -31.62 58.39 -5.90
N THR A 165 -32.84 58.23 -6.41
CA THR A 165 -33.49 59.24 -7.23
C THR A 165 -33.86 60.43 -6.33
N LEU A 166 -33.03 61.47 -6.34
CA LEU A 166 -33.38 62.81 -5.89
C LEU A 166 -34.55 63.34 -6.76
N PRO A 167 -35.67 63.81 -6.17
CA PRO A 167 -36.69 64.54 -6.91
C PRO A 167 -36.21 65.96 -7.24
N ASP A 168 -36.33 66.30 -8.52
CA ASP A 168 -36.07 67.59 -9.16
C ASP A 168 -36.97 68.72 -8.63
N ASP A 169 -36.37 69.90 -8.45
CA ASP A 169 -36.95 71.09 -7.85
C ASP A 169 -37.86 71.83 -8.86
N GLY A 170 -39.16 71.82 -8.61
CA GLY A 170 -40.16 72.64 -9.32
C GLY A 170 -40.44 73.97 -8.64
#